data_AF-A0A9E2B4N2-F1
#
_entry.id   AF-A0A9E2B4N2-F1
#
_cell.length_a   1.000
_cell.length_b   1.000
_cell.length_c   1.000
_cell.angle_alpha   90.00
_cell.angle_beta   90.00
_cell.angle_gamma   90.00
#
_symmetry.space_group_name_H-M   'P 1'
#
loop_
_entity.id
_entity.type
_entity.pdbx_description
1 polymer ?
#
loop_
_entity_poly.entity_id
_entity_poly.type
_entity_poly.pdbx_seq_one_letter_code
_entity_poly.pdbx_strand_id
1 'polypeptide(L)'
;MTLRTFFSSGPIIRDSTLRTDAATIAALLEHPETRFIALWQSRCTIDNDRVRLLQRAELGSSWLPERAIYLGTLDEQPVFAVALHETLPDDGPDEDLFADHGALLAMASADDAATLAFAKGMIEWQQRHLYCGRCGTPNQVSDGGFVMTCGNDACGHRSFPRIDPVVIMLVINDDRCLLGRQASWPEQRFSALAGFAEPGESLEDAVRREVAEESGVQVSDVRYLG
;
A
#
# COMPACT_ATOMS: atom_id res chain seq x y z
N MET A 1 14.48 24.68 5.01
CA MET A 1 14.20 23.32 5.50
C MET A 1 13.57 22.56 4.34
N THR A 2 14.24 21.53 3.82
CA THR A 2 13.67 20.69 2.76
C THR A 2 12.80 19.64 3.44
N LEU A 3 11.48 19.73 3.28
CA LEU A 3 10.58 18.67 3.71
C LEU A 3 10.81 17.46 2.80
N ARG A 4 11.11 16.31 3.40
CA ARG A 4 11.20 15.04 2.67
C ARG A 4 9.94 14.26 3.01
N THR A 5 9.01 14.17 2.07
CA THR A 5 7.85 13.31 2.24
C THR A 5 8.27 11.86 2.00
N PHE A 6 7.91 10.99 2.94
CA PHE A 6 8.06 9.54 2.79
C PHE A 6 6.84 9.01 2.02
N PHE A 7 6.99 7.90 1.29
CA PHE A 7 5.95 7.30 0.44
C PHE A 7 5.55 8.08 -0.82
N SER A 8 6.27 9.15 -1.16
CA SER A 8 5.98 10.00 -2.33
C SER A 8 6.86 9.70 -3.55
N SER A 9 7.89 8.87 -3.40
CA SER A 9 8.69 8.38 -4.52
C SER A 9 8.09 7.12 -5.13
N GLY A 10 8.49 6.80 -6.36
CA GLY A 10 7.97 5.64 -7.08
C GLY A 10 9.04 5.03 -7.95
N PRO A 11 10.02 4.31 -7.38
CA PRO A 11 11.12 3.73 -8.14
C PRO A 11 10.64 2.63 -9.10
N ILE A 12 9.49 2.00 -8.80
CA ILE A 12 8.85 1.05 -9.71
C ILE A 12 8.22 1.80 -10.90
N ILE A 13 8.69 1.50 -12.10
CA ILE A 13 8.05 1.88 -13.36
C ILE A 13 6.84 0.98 -13.54
N ARG A 14 5.64 1.54 -13.42
CA ARG A 14 4.40 0.76 -13.20
C ARG A 14 3.86 0.00 -14.41
N ASP A 15 4.33 0.30 -15.62
CA ASP A 15 4.00 -0.36 -16.89
C ASP A 15 2.51 -0.77 -17.02
N SER A 16 1.61 0.17 -16.74
CA SER A 16 0.18 -0.13 -16.56
C SER A 16 -0.50 -0.71 -17.79
N THR A 17 0.03 -0.45 -18.99
CA THR A 17 -0.48 -0.99 -20.26
C THR A 17 -0.25 -2.50 -20.37
N LEU A 18 0.88 -3.02 -19.86
CA LEU A 18 1.21 -4.45 -19.90
C LEU A 18 0.26 -5.31 -19.07
N ARG A 19 -0.36 -4.73 -18.04
CA ARG A 19 -1.26 -5.45 -17.11
C ARG A 19 -2.41 -6.15 -17.81
N THR A 20 -2.90 -5.60 -18.91
CA THR A 20 -4.01 -6.17 -19.69
C THR A 20 -3.59 -7.32 -20.59
N ASP A 21 -2.29 -7.52 -20.83
CA ASP A 21 -1.76 -8.65 -21.60
C ASP A 21 -1.44 -9.82 -20.66
N ALA A 22 -2.43 -10.67 -20.44
CA ALA A 22 -2.31 -11.83 -19.57
C ALA A 22 -1.19 -12.80 -20.00
N ALA A 23 -0.90 -12.92 -21.30
CA ALA A 23 0.15 -13.80 -21.78
C ALA A 23 1.54 -13.26 -21.42
N THR A 24 1.75 -11.95 -21.61
CA THR A 24 2.99 -11.29 -21.20
C THR A 24 3.17 -11.33 -19.69
N ILE A 25 2.12 -11.07 -18.90
CA ILE A 25 2.20 -11.15 -17.43
C ILE A 25 2.55 -12.57 -16.96
N ALA A 26 1.94 -13.60 -17.54
CA ALA A 26 2.26 -15.00 -17.23
C ALA A 26 3.72 -15.34 -17.58
N ALA A 27 4.22 -14.86 -18.72
CA ALA A 27 5.62 -15.05 -19.11
C ALA A 27 6.60 -14.32 -18.16
N LEU A 28 6.25 -13.10 -17.72
CA LEU A 28 7.05 -12.35 -16.74
C LEU A 28 7.06 -13.06 -15.38
N LEU A 29 5.95 -13.64 -14.94
CA LEU A 29 5.88 -14.33 -13.64
C LEU A 29 6.88 -15.50 -13.56
N GLU A 30 7.10 -16.19 -14.68
CA GLU A 30 8.04 -17.33 -14.80
C GLU A 30 9.48 -16.91 -15.18
N HIS A 31 9.72 -15.62 -15.42
CA HIS A 31 11.03 -15.14 -15.86
C HIS A 31 12.06 -15.24 -14.70
N PRO A 32 13.30 -15.72 -14.95
CA PRO A 32 14.30 -15.96 -13.90
C PRO A 32 14.77 -14.68 -13.19
N GLU A 33 14.72 -13.53 -13.86
CA GLU A 33 15.02 -12.22 -13.26
C GLU A 33 13.87 -11.62 -12.48
N THR A 34 12.70 -12.26 -12.44
CA THR A 34 11.57 -11.76 -11.67
C THR A 34 11.88 -11.80 -10.18
N ARG A 35 11.46 -10.72 -9.51
CA ARG A 35 11.59 -10.53 -8.08
C ARG A 35 10.23 -10.40 -7.42
N PHE A 36 10.18 -10.75 -6.15
CA PHE A 36 8.96 -10.83 -5.37
C PHE A 36 9.08 -10.03 -4.08
N ILE A 37 8.05 -9.24 -3.78
CA ILE A 37 7.83 -8.69 -2.45
C ILE A 37 6.73 -9.53 -1.81
N ALA A 38 7.05 -10.22 -0.71
CA ALA A 38 6.11 -11.10 -0.05
C ALA A 38 5.46 -10.43 1.16
N LEU A 39 4.17 -10.71 1.35
CA LEU A 39 3.42 -10.33 2.53
C LEU A 39 2.96 -11.59 3.26
N TRP A 40 3.25 -11.65 4.56
CA TRP A 40 2.83 -12.73 5.44
C TRP A 40 2.25 -12.12 6.73
N GLN A 41 1.00 -12.45 7.07
CA GLN A 41 0.31 -11.91 8.25
C GLN A 41 0.42 -10.37 8.37
N SER A 42 0.21 -9.67 7.25
CA SER A 42 0.33 -8.20 7.15
C SER A 42 1.73 -7.63 7.39
N ARG A 43 2.77 -8.47 7.46
CA ARG A 43 4.19 -8.11 7.55
C ARG A 43 4.86 -8.28 6.19
N CYS A 44 5.82 -7.41 5.87
CA CYS A 44 6.50 -7.40 4.57
C CYS A 44 7.95 -7.90 4.67
N THR A 45 8.49 -8.40 3.57
CA THR A 45 9.91 -8.77 3.45
C THR A 45 10.81 -7.53 3.52
N ILE A 46 11.57 -7.42 4.60
CA ILE A 46 12.51 -6.31 4.88
C ILE A 46 13.86 -6.88 5.28
N ASP A 47 14.94 -6.26 4.83
CA ASP A 47 16.31 -6.57 5.25
C ASP A 47 17.09 -5.26 5.46
N ASN A 48 17.67 -5.08 6.65
CA ASN A 48 18.43 -3.88 7.03
C ASN A 48 17.72 -2.55 6.67
N ASP A 49 16.45 -2.44 7.05
CA ASP A 49 15.56 -1.29 6.77
C ASP A 49 15.32 -1.00 5.28
N ARG A 50 15.54 -1.97 4.39
CA ARG A 50 15.28 -1.88 2.94
C ARG A 50 14.28 -2.93 2.48
N VAL A 51 13.68 -2.72 1.31
CA VAL A 51 12.83 -3.76 0.69
C VAL A 51 13.69 -4.98 0.37
N ARG A 52 13.27 -6.14 0.87
CA ARG A 52 13.87 -7.41 0.45
C ARG A 52 13.11 -7.96 -0.74
N LEU A 53 13.78 -7.99 -1.88
CA LEU A 53 13.31 -8.62 -3.12
C LEU A 53 13.72 -10.10 -3.12
N LEU A 54 12.74 -10.98 -3.06
CA LEU A 54 12.94 -12.44 -3.11
C LEU A 54 12.97 -12.95 -4.55
N GLN A 55 13.70 -14.02 -4.79
CA GLN A 55 13.61 -14.85 -5.98
C GLN A 55 12.46 -15.85 -5.85
N ARG A 56 12.05 -16.42 -6.99
CA ARG A 56 11.01 -17.45 -7.06
C ARG A 56 11.25 -18.62 -6.09
N ALA A 57 12.50 -19.09 -6.00
CA ALA A 57 12.88 -20.22 -5.17
C ALA A 57 12.80 -19.93 -3.66
N GLU A 58 12.92 -18.66 -3.23
CA GLU A 58 12.83 -18.24 -1.83
C GLU A 58 11.38 -18.20 -1.32
N LEU A 59 10.36 -18.25 -2.21
CA LEU A 59 8.94 -18.22 -1.81
C LEU A 59 8.42 -19.57 -1.28
N GLY A 60 9.13 -20.66 -1.55
CA GLY A 60 8.69 -22.01 -1.22
C GLY A 60 7.36 -22.40 -1.88
N SER A 61 6.68 -23.34 -1.24
CA SER A 61 5.45 -23.97 -1.73
C SER A 61 4.14 -23.24 -1.37
N SER A 62 4.21 -22.18 -0.55
CA SER A 62 3.05 -21.58 0.15
C SER A 62 2.56 -20.25 -0.44
N TRP A 63 2.91 -19.96 -1.69
CA TRP A 63 2.47 -18.77 -2.40
C TRP A 63 1.42 -19.13 -3.46
N LEU A 64 0.59 -18.16 -3.85
CA LEU A 64 -0.50 -18.36 -4.81
C LEU A 64 -0.21 -17.59 -6.11
N PRO A 65 0.38 -18.23 -7.14
CA PRO A 65 0.75 -17.58 -8.40
C PRO A 65 -0.41 -16.85 -9.08
N GLU A 66 -1.61 -17.42 -9.04
CA GLU A 66 -2.83 -16.85 -9.63
C GLU A 66 -3.28 -15.55 -8.95
N ARG A 67 -2.68 -15.24 -7.80
CA ARG A 67 -2.92 -14.03 -7.01
C ARG A 67 -1.74 -13.06 -7.04
N ALA A 68 -0.66 -13.39 -7.76
CA ALA A 68 0.49 -12.51 -7.91
C ALA A 68 0.08 -11.20 -8.60
N ILE A 69 0.61 -10.09 -8.09
CA ILE A 69 0.28 -8.74 -8.57
C ILE A 69 1.51 -8.15 -9.23
N TYR A 70 1.46 -7.91 -10.54
CA TYR A 70 2.54 -7.28 -11.27
C TYR A 70 2.64 -5.79 -10.91
N LEU A 71 3.67 -5.41 -10.17
CA LEU A 71 3.86 -4.03 -9.74
C LEU A 71 4.45 -3.14 -10.86
N GLY A 72 5.29 -3.73 -11.70
CA GLY A 72 6.06 -3.04 -12.73
C GLY A 72 7.49 -3.53 -12.81
N THR A 73 8.42 -2.65 -13.18
CA THR A 73 9.85 -2.92 -13.21
C THR A 73 10.61 -2.05 -12.20
N LEU A 74 11.63 -2.63 -11.57
CA LEU A 74 12.57 -1.95 -10.66
C LEU A 74 13.98 -2.35 -11.06
N ASP A 75 14.84 -1.39 -11.37
CA ASP A 75 16.19 -1.65 -11.93
C ASP A 75 16.15 -2.67 -13.09
N GLU A 76 15.21 -2.46 -14.01
CA GLU A 76 14.93 -3.31 -15.19
C GLU A 76 14.44 -4.74 -14.89
N GLN A 77 14.28 -5.11 -13.62
CA GLN A 77 13.75 -6.41 -13.22
C GLN A 77 12.23 -6.37 -13.02
N PRO A 78 11.46 -7.35 -13.52
CA PRO A 78 10.04 -7.45 -13.22
C PRO A 78 9.82 -7.71 -11.73
N VAL A 79 8.89 -6.98 -11.11
CA VAL A 79 8.56 -7.13 -9.69
C VAL A 79 7.09 -7.50 -9.51
N PHE A 80 6.85 -8.55 -8.73
CA PHE A 80 5.52 -8.97 -8.30
C PHE A 80 5.35 -8.84 -6.78
N ALA A 81 4.13 -8.54 -6.35
CA ALA A 81 3.72 -8.64 -4.96
C ALA A 81 2.91 -9.93 -4.75
N VAL A 82 3.22 -10.68 -3.70
CA VAL A 82 2.57 -11.97 -3.40
C VAL A 82 2.19 -12.09 -1.93
N ALA A 83 1.03 -12.67 -1.66
CA ALA A 83 0.68 -13.11 -0.32
C ALA A 83 1.14 -14.56 -0.10
N LEU A 84 1.66 -14.84 1.09
CA LEU A 84 1.92 -16.20 1.57
C LEU A 84 0.75 -16.68 2.44
N HIS A 85 0.55 -18.00 2.55
CA HIS A 85 -0.43 -18.54 3.49
C HIS A 85 -0.08 -18.23 4.95
N GLU A 86 -1.05 -18.41 5.85
CA GLU A 86 -0.88 -18.12 7.29
C GLU A 86 0.29 -18.86 7.94
N THR A 87 0.59 -20.07 7.46
CA THR A 87 1.74 -20.87 7.87
C THR A 87 2.80 -20.84 6.77
N LEU A 88 4.01 -20.43 7.13
CA LEU A 88 5.16 -20.53 6.23
C LEU A 88 5.61 -22.00 6.13
N PRO A 89 6.00 -22.46 4.93
CA PRO A 89 6.48 -23.81 4.74
C PRO A 89 7.97 -23.89 5.10
N ASP A 90 8.47 -25.09 5.39
CA ASP A 90 9.89 -25.32 5.68
C ASP A 90 10.81 -24.94 4.50
N ASP A 91 10.27 -24.93 3.27
CA ASP A 91 10.97 -24.54 2.04
C ASP A 91 10.77 -23.05 1.67
N GLY A 92 10.17 -22.27 2.57
CA GLY A 92 9.84 -20.87 2.37
C GLY A 92 10.86 -19.89 3.00
N PRO A 93 10.53 -18.60 3.00
CA PRO A 93 11.36 -17.59 3.63
C PRO A 93 11.31 -17.69 5.16
N ASP A 94 12.42 -17.36 5.83
CA ASP A 94 12.47 -17.31 7.30
C ASP A 94 11.51 -16.25 7.85
N GLU A 95 10.87 -16.55 8.99
CA GLU A 95 9.93 -15.63 9.66
C GLU A 95 10.57 -14.28 10.02
N ASP A 96 11.87 -14.28 10.34
CA ASP A 96 12.63 -13.10 10.75
C ASP A 96 12.82 -12.08 9.60
N LEU A 97 12.54 -12.47 8.35
CA LEU A 97 12.54 -11.56 7.20
C LEU A 97 11.30 -10.65 7.18
N PHE A 98 10.28 -10.94 7.99
CA PHE A 98 9.00 -10.24 7.97
C PHE A 98 8.88 -9.23 9.11
N ALA A 99 8.96 -7.95 8.75
CA ALA A 99 8.82 -6.86 9.70
C ALA A 99 7.40 -6.26 9.70
N ASP A 100 6.98 -5.73 10.85
CA ASP A 100 5.66 -5.14 11.06
C ASP A 100 5.52 -3.73 10.46
N HIS A 101 4.35 -3.12 10.65
CA HIS A 101 4.04 -1.78 10.14
C HIS A 101 4.95 -0.69 10.73
N GLY A 102 5.46 -0.88 11.95
CA GLY A 102 6.39 0.07 12.57
C GLY A 102 7.71 0.15 11.81
N ALA A 103 8.14 -0.95 11.18
CA ALA A 103 9.32 -0.96 10.33
C ALA A 103 9.16 -0.11 9.07
N LEU A 104 7.94 0.04 8.51
CA LEU A 104 7.70 0.93 7.35
C LEU A 104 8.06 2.39 7.65
N LEU A 105 7.93 2.81 8.91
CA LEU A 105 8.30 4.16 9.36
C LEU A 105 9.80 4.30 9.64
N ALA A 106 10.54 3.19 9.75
CA ALA A 106 11.97 3.13 10.00
C ALA A 106 12.80 2.87 8.73
N MET A 107 12.17 2.84 7.55
CA MET A 107 12.84 2.54 6.29
C MET A 107 14.01 3.46 5.97
N ALA A 108 15.07 2.87 5.41
CA ALA A 108 16.31 3.53 5.05
C ALA A 108 16.11 4.60 3.97
N SER A 109 15.07 4.47 3.14
CA SER A 109 14.76 5.42 2.07
C SER A 109 13.25 5.59 1.83
N ALA A 110 12.88 6.75 1.25
CA ALA A 110 11.51 7.00 0.80
C ALA A 110 11.09 6.03 -0.33
N ASP A 111 12.05 5.60 -1.15
CA ASP A 111 11.85 4.67 -2.28
C ASP A 111 11.47 3.28 -1.76
N ASP A 112 12.17 2.80 -0.73
CA ASP A 112 11.85 1.54 -0.08
C ASP A 112 10.45 1.59 0.56
N ALA A 113 10.19 2.68 1.29
CA ALA A 113 8.92 2.90 1.95
C ALA A 113 7.74 2.92 0.94
N ALA A 114 7.89 3.63 -0.17
CA ALA A 114 6.87 3.70 -1.21
C ALA A 114 6.64 2.38 -1.93
N THR A 115 7.72 1.64 -2.21
CA THR A 115 7.68 0.31 -2.84
C THR A 115 6.91 -0.67 -1.96
N LEU A 116 7.20 -0.71 -0.65
CA LEU A 116 6.49 -1.56 0.30
C LEU A 116 5.04 -1.14 0.49
N ALA A 117 4.76 0.16 0.61
CA ALA A 117 3.40 0.66 0.73
C ALA A 117 2.55 0.27 -0.49
N PHE A 118 3.14 0.33 -1.69
CA PHE A 118 2.48 -0.09 -2.92
C PHE A 118 2.20 -1.59 -2.93
N ALA A 119 3.20 -2.43 -2.66
CA ALA A 119 3.04 -3.89 -2.61
C ALA A 119 1.99 -4.32 -1.58
N LYS A 120 2.12 -3.81 -0.35
CA LYS A 120 1.23 -4.11 0.77
C LYS A 120 -0.20 -3.65 0.51
N GLY A 121 -0.39 -2.41 0.06
CA GLY A 121 -1.72 -1.88 -0.24
C GLY A 121 -2.44 -2.70 -1.31
N MET A 122 -1.72 -3.16 -2.33
CA MET A 122 -2.26 -4.03 -3.38
C MET A 122 -2.64 -5.42 -2.85
N ILE A 123 -1.75 -6.07 -2.10
CA ILE A 123 -2.01 -7.41 -1.55
C ILE A 123 -3.20 -7.37 -0.59
N GLU A 124 -3.22 -6.43 0.35
CA GLU A 124 -4.30 -6.34 1.33
C GLU A 124 -5.64 -6.01 0.69
N TRP A 125 -5.65 -5.14 -0.32
CA TRP A 125 -6.84 -4.91 -1.12
C TRP A 125 -7.33 -6.22 -1.73
N GLN A 126 -6.47 -6.98 -2.40
CA GLN A 126 -6.86 -8.24 -3.03
C GLN A 126 -7.37 -9.28 -2.01
N GLN A 127 -6.72 -9.39 -0.83
CA GLN A 127 -7.17 -10.27 0.26
C GLN A 127 -8.55 -9.89 0.80
N ARG A 128 -8.87 -8.60 0.87
CA ARG A 128 -10.19 -8.09 1.31
C ARG A 128 -11.28 -8.16 0.23
N HIS A 129 -10.94 -8.50 -1.02
CA HIS A 129 -11.86 -8.53 -2.17
C HIS A 129 -11.95 -9.92 -2.82
N LEU A 130 -11.79 -10.99 -2.04
CA LEU A 130 -11.94 -12.38 -2.50
C LEU A 130 -13.35 -12.69 -3.04
N TYR A 131 -14.36 -12.01 -2.53
CA TYR A 131 -15.75 -12.17 -2.94
C TYR A 131 -16.32 -10.84 -3.46
N CYS A 132 -17.27 -10.93 -4.38
CA CYS A 132 -17.91 -9.78 -5.00
C CYS A 132 -18.76 -9.01 -3.97
N GLY A 133 -18.47 -7.74 -3.76
CA GLY A 133 -19.25 -6.87 -2.87
C GLY A 133 -20.71 -6.63 -3.30
N ARG A 134 -21.09 -7.02 -4.54
CA ARG A 134 -22.46 -6.89 -5.06
C ARG A 134 -23.33 -8.14 -4.88
N CYS A 135 -22.76 -9.33 -5.05
CA CYS A 135 -23.53 -10.58 -5.05
C CYS A 135 -22.91 -11.75 -4.26
N GLY A 136 -21.74 -11.56 -3.63
CA GLY A 136 -21.08 -12.58 -2.80
C GLY A 136 -20.39 -13.71 -3.56
N THR A 137 -20.45 -13.76 -4.90
CA THR A 137 -19.74 -14.76 -5.70
C THR A 137 -18.22 -14.55 -5.62
N PRO A 138 -17.38 -15.59 -5.60
CA PRO A 138 -15.92 -15.44 -5.68
C PRO A 138 -15.49 -14.57 -6.87
N ASN A 139 -14.52 -13.70 -6.62
CA ASN A 139 -13.88 -12.91 -7.67
C ASN A 139 -12.72 -13.67 -8.31
N GLN A 140 -12.44 -13.35 -9.57
CA GLN A 140 -11.27 -13.76 -10.33
C GLN A 140 -10.33 -12.57 -10.49
N VAL A 141 -9.03 -12.84 -10.39
CA VAL A 141 -7.98 -11.83 -10.56
C VAL A 141 -7.77 -11.57 -12.06
N SER A 142 -7.63 -10.31 -12.43
CA SER A 142 -7.39 -9.86 -13.81
C SER A 142 -6.51 -8.61 -13.84
N ASP A 143 -6.10 -8.19 -15.03
CA ASP A 143 -5.26 -7.01 -15.28
C ASP A 143 -3.99 -6.99 -14.41
N GLY A 144 -3.19 -8.06 -14.47
CA GLY A 144 -1.94 -8.19 -13.71
C GLY A 144 -2.11 -8.11 -12.18
N GLY A 145 -3.30 -8.41 -11.66
CA GLY A 145 -3.60 -8.30 -10.23
C GLY A 145 -4.27 -6.99 -9.81
N PHE A 146 -4.58 -6.08 -10.75
CA PHE A 146 -5.20 -4.77 -10.45
C PHE A 146 -6.72 -4.75 -10.56
N VAL A 147 -7.36 -5.84 -10.97
CA VAL A 147 -8.80 -5.90 -11.10
C VAL A 147 -9.33 -7.21 -10.53
N MET A 148 -10.31 -7.12 -9.64
CA MET A 148 -11.10 -8.27 -9.21
C MET A 148 -12.42 -8.26 -9.98
N THR A 149 -12.67 -9.31 -10.76
CA THR A 149 -13.87 -9.47 -11.58
C THR A 149 -14.75 -10.57 -10.99
N CYS A 150 -16.03 -10.28 -10.77
CA CYS A 150 -16.98 -11.25 -10.26
C CYS A 150 -17.08 -12.47 -11.18
N GLY A 151 -16.89 -13.68 -10.65
CA GLY A 151 -17.01 -14.94 -11.41
C GLY A 151 -18.44 -15.32 -11.81
N ASN A 152 -19.44 -14.49 -11.51
CA ASN A 152 -20.79 -14.63 -12.03
C ASN A 152 -20.95 -13.71 -13.24
N ASP A 153 -21.03 -14.30 -14.44
CA ASP A 153 -21.17 -13.59 -15.72
C ASP A 153 -22.38 -12.64 -15.76
N ALA A 154 -23.48 -12.99 -15.09
CA ALA A 154 -24.65 -12.12 -15.02
C ALA A 154 -24.42 -10.88 -14.13
N CYS A 155 -23.49 -10.96 -13.18
CA CYS A 155 -23.10 -9.83 -12.33
C CYS A 155 -21.99 -9.00 -12.98
N GLY A 156 -20.91 -9.65 -13.41
CA GLY A 156 -19.77 -9.04 -14.11
C GLY A 156 -19.10 -7.86 -13.40
N HIS A 157 -19.38 -7.66 -12.10
CA HIS A 157 -18.89 -6.49 -11.37
C HIS A 157 -17.37 -6.53 -11.25
N ARG A 158 -16.74 -5.40 -11.56
CA ARG A 158 -15.29 -5.19 -11.44
C ARG A 158 -15.01 -4.24 -10.30
N SER A 159 -14.04 -4.57 -9.47
CA SER A 159 -13.49 -3.66 -8.45
C SER A 159 -12.01 -3.40 -8.70
N PHE A 160 -11.57 -2.24 -8.22
CA PHE A 160 -10.23 -1.69 -8.39
C PHE A 160 -9.62 -1.37 -7.02
N PRO A 161 -8.28 -1.28 -6.91
CA PRO A 161 -7.59 -0.90 -5.68
C PRO A 161 -8.18 0.38 -5.07
N ARG A 162 -8.44 0.32 -3.77
CA ARG A 162 -9.03 1.41 -3.01
C ARG A 162 -7.93 2.29 -2.45
N ILE A 163 -8.09 3.60 -2.58
CA ILE A 163 -7.30 4.62 -1.90
C ILE A 163 -8.28 5.41 -1.03
N ASP A 164 -7.95 5.58 0.24
CA ASP A 164 -8.70 6.40 1.20
C ASP A 164 -7.87 7.66 1.48
N PRO A 165 -8.18 8.81 0.86
CA PRO A 165 -7.39 10.02 1.03
C PRO A 165 -7.48 10.56 2.46
N VAL A 166 -6.32 10.86 3.04
CA VAL A 166 -6.18 11.43 4.39
C VAL A 166 -5.38 12.71 4.29
N VAL A 167 -5.86 13.75 4.96
CA VAL A 167 -5.09 14.99 5.17
C VAL A 167 -4.44 14.94 6.53
N ILE A 168 -3.17 15.35 6.62
CA ILE A 168 -2.45 15.60 7.85
C ILE A 168 -1.93 17.03 7.80
N MET A 169 -2.23 17.84 8.81
CA MET A 169 -2.05 19.29 8.73
C MET A 169 -1.43 19.86 10.01
N LEU A 170 -0.39 20.68 9.84
CA LEU A 170 0.19 21.48 10.91
C LEU A 170 -0.40 22.89 10.83
N VAL A 171 -1.28 23.23 11.77
CA VAL A 171 -1.87 24.58 11.86
C VAL A 171 -0.88 25.49 12.58
N ILE A 172 -0.55 26.62 11.96
CA ILE A 172 0.48 27.57 12.44
C ILE A 172 -0.18 28.92 12.72
N ASN A 173 0.20 29.55 13.83
CA ASN A 173 -0.13 30.93 14.16
C ASN A 173 1.12 31.62 14.73
N ASP A 174 1.74 32.49 13.93
CA ASP A 174 3.03 33.11 14.21
C ASP A 174 4.13 32.08 14.59
N ASP A 175 4.55 32.07 15.85
CA ASP A 175 5.58 31.21 16.43
C ASP A 175 5.02 29.93 17.07
N ARG A 176 3.72 29.69 16.97
CA ARG A 176 3.02 28.56 17.59
C ARG A 176 2.43 27.63 16.55
N CYS A 177 2.24 26.38 16.95
CA CYS A 177 1.46 25.42 16.19
C CYS A 177 0.44 24.71 17.08
N LEU A 178 -0.64 24.24 16.45
CA LEU A 178 -1.64 23.40 17.09
C LEU A 178 -1.24 21.93 16.94
N LEU A 179 -1.25 21.21 18.06
CA LEU A 179 -1.06 19.77 18.10
C LEU A 179 -2.19 19.12 18.91
N GLY A 180 -2.59 17.92 18.50
CA GLY A 180 -3.58 17.10 19.18
C GLY A 180 -2.95 15.86 19.82
N ARG A 181 -3.71 15.21 20.70
CA ARG A 181 -3.40 13.87 21.21
C ARG A 181 -4.68 13.07 21.42
N GLN A 182 -4.61 11.77 21.21
CA GLN A 182 -5.66 10.85 21.64
C GLN A 182 -5.45 10.44 23.09
N ALA A 183 -6.54 10.17 23.82
CA ALA A 183 -6.49 9.77 25.22
C ALA A 183 -5.65 8.51 25.46
N SER A 184 -5.67 7.58 24.50
CA SER A 184 -4.93 6.30 24.52
C SER A 184 -3.43 6.43 24.32
N TRP A 185 -2.93 7.58 23.85
CA TRP A 185 -1.50 7.74 23.56
C TRP A 185 -0.68 7.98 24.83
N PRO A 186 0.60 7.57 24.85
CA PRO A 186 1.53 7.88 25.94
C PRO A 186 1.49 9.36 26.33
N GLU A 187 1.70 9.64 27.60
CA GLU A 187 1.76 11.01 28.09
C GLU A 187 2.80 11.83 27.29
N GLN A 188 2.48 13.10 27.06
CA GLN A 188 3.33 14.04 26.32
C GLN A 188 3.58 13.69 24.84
N ARG A 189 2.92 12.66 24.29
CA ARG A 189 2.90 12.43 22.84
C ARG A 189 1.81 13.28 22.18
N PHE A 190 2.23 14.13 21.26
CA PHE A 190 1.37 14.99 20.45
C PHE A 190 1.71 14.82 18.96
N SER A 191 0.73 15.07 18.09
CA SER A 191 0.88 15.03 16.64
C SER A 191 0.15 16.20 16.00
N ALA A 192 0.49 16.49 14.74
CA ALA A 192 -0.41 17.21 13.84
C ALA A 192 -1.78 16.54 13.79
N LEU A 193 -2.82 17.32 13.54
CA LEU A 193 -4.18 16.79 13.33
C LEU A 193 -4.22 16.06 11.98
N ALA A 194 -5.16 15.12 11.85
CA ALA A 194 -5.34 14.39 10.60
C ALA A 194 -6.76 13.84 10.49
N GLY A 195 -7.27 13.71 9.28
CA GLY A 195 -8.61 13.17 9.03
C GLY A 195 -8.84 12.78 7.58
N PHE A 196 -9.91 12.02 7.36
CA PHE A 196 -10.25 11.51 6.02
C PHE A 196 -10.91 12.61 5.20
N ALA A 197 -10.59 12.68 3.91
CA ALA A 197 -11.37 13.47 2.98
C ALA A 197 -12.69 12.77 2.66
N GLU A 198 -13.77 13.54 2.55
CA GLU A 198 -15.10 13.02 2.21
C GLU A 198 -15.40 13.06 0.71
N PRO A 199 -16.34 12.24 0.20
CA PRO A 199 -16.73 12.30 -1.21
C PRO A 199 -17.23 13.68 -1.65
N GLY A 200 -16.59 14.25 -2.67
CA GLY A 200 -16.91 15.59 -3.18
C GLY A 200 -16.22 16.73 -2.44
N GLU A 201 -15.36 16.42 -1.47
CA GLU A 201 -14.59 17.38 -0.69
C GLU A 201 -13.21 17.63 -1.33
N SER A 202 -12.76 18.88 -1.36
CA SER A 202 -11.37 19.20 -1.70
C SER A 202 -10.45 18.84 -0.53
N LEU A 203 -9.16 18.58 -0.77
CA LEU A 203 -8.23 18.32 0.34
C LEU A 203 -8.11 19.53 1.25
N GLU A 204 -8.21 20.74 0.69
CA GLU A 204 -8.23 21.98 1.45
C GLU A 204 -9.46 22.08 2.35
N ASP A 205 -10.65 21.73 1.85
CA ASP A 205 -11.87 21.76 2.66
C ASP A 205 -11.87 20.69 3.75
N ALA A 206 -11.35 19.49 3.46
CA ALA A 206 -11.11 18.46 4.47
C ALA A 206 -10.21 18.99 5.59
N VAL A 207 -9.13 19.72 5.26
CA VAL A 207 -8.28 20.37 6.25
C VAL A 207 -9.06 21.36 7.11
N ARG A 208 -9.92 22.20 6.51
CA ARG A 208 -10.71 23.18 7.28
C ARG A 208 -11.73 22.52 8.20
N ARG A 209 -12.44 21.50 7.71
CA ARG A 209 -13.44 20.75 8.46
C ARG A 209 -12.82 20.03 9.65
N GLU A 210 -11.80 19.20 9.41
CA GLU A 210 -11.18 18.38 10.45
C GLU A 210 -10.58 19.24 11.58
N VAL A 211 -9.90 20.34 11.25
CA VAL A 211 -9.38 21.26 12.27
C VAL A 211 -10.51 21.89 13.09
N ALA A 212 -11.60 22.29 12.45
CA ALA A 212 -12.75 22.89 13.14
C ALA A 212 -13.46 21.88 14.05
N GLU A 213 -13.63 20.63 13.62
CA GLU A 213 -14.28 19.57 14.39
C GLU A 213 -13.46 19.13 15.60
N GLU A 214 -12.15 18.92 15.43
CA GLU A 214 -11.30 18.40 16.51
C GLU A 214 -10.86 19.46 17.52
N SER A 215 -10.79 20.73 17.12
CA SER A 215 -10.20 21.80 17.95
C SER A 215 -11.05 23.06 18.09
N GLY A 216 -12.09 23.23 17.27
CA GLY A 216 -12.88 24.47 17.19
C GLY A 216 -12.17 25.62 16.47
N VAL A 217 -10.93 25.45 16.03
CA VAL A 217 -10.16 26.49 15.33
C VAL A 217 -10.62 26.62 13.88
N GLN A 218 -10.73 27.86 13.40
CA GLN A 218 -11.01 28.16 12.00
C GLN A 218 -9.70 28.47 11.27
N VAL A 219 -9.49 27.85 10.12
CA VAL A 219 -8.28 28.02 9.30
C VAL A 219 -8.64 28.61 7.93
N SER A 220 -7.82 29.55 7.47
CA SER A 220 -8.01 30.23 6.18
C SER A 220 -7.18 29.59 5.07
N ASP A 221 -5.86 29.80 5.12
CA ASP A 221 -4.92 29.44 4.07
C ASP A 221 -4.44 28.00 4.27
N VAL A 222 -4.58 27.19 3.23
CA VAL A 222 -4.08 25.82 3.18
C VAL A 222 -2.99 25.74 2.13
N ARG A 223 -1.83 25.19 2.50
CA ARG A 223 -0.69 25.02 1.60
C ARG A 223 -0.22 23.58 1.62
N TYR A 224 -0.22 22.94 0.46
CA TYR A 224 0.33 21.61 0.28
C TYR A 224 1.86 21.62 0.42
N LEU A 225 2.41 20.61 1.11
CA LEU A 225 3.84 20.50 1.40
C LEU A 225 4.52 19.27 0.75
N GLY A 226 3.75 18.37 0.14
CA GLY A 226 4.27 17.19 -0.59
C GLY A 226 3.65 15.89 -0.15
#